data_AF-A0A397SJH7-F1
#
_entry.id   AF-A0A397SJH7-F1
#
_cell.length_a   1.000
_cell.length_b   1.000
_cell.length_c   1.000
_cell.angle_alpha   90.00
_cell.angle_beta   90.00
_cell.angle_gamma   90.00
#
_symmetry.space_group_name_H-M   'P 1'
#
loop_
_entity.id
_entity.type
_entity.pdbx_description
1 polymer ?
#
loop_
_entity_poly.entity_id
_entity_poly.type
_entity_poly.pdbx_seq_one_letter_code
_entity_poly.pdbx_strand_id
1 'polypeptide(L)'
;ITEYYGITQDPNSQDIIIIMPYYKEGDLIHYITKNFYDINWRGKVSDLISIVAGLKNIHSVNIIHKDFHSGNIFIDFRPKIGDLGISKSATESVNDDIDENYGIIPYMAPEIFQGQKYTKASDVYSFGMIMWEFMTGRRPFWDQNHDTDLIIEILDGLRPPIVTNAPEGYIELMKVCWHSDPNKRPT
;
A
#
# COMPACT_ATOMS: atom_id res chain seq x y z
N ILE A 1 -11.54 -4.45 3.51
CA ILE A 1 -11.49 -3.32 4.47
C ILE A 1 -11.76 -3.91 5.84
N THR A 2 -11.00 -3.48 6.86
CA THR A 2 -11.17 -3.87 8.26
C THR A 2 -12.47 -3.31 8.83
N GLU A 3 -12.97 -3.93 9.88
CA GLU A 3 -14.12 -3.44 10.62
C GLU A 3 -13.63 -2.65 11.84
N TYR A 4 -14.28 -1.54 12.16
CA TYR A 4 -13.99 -0.76 13.35
C TYR A 4 -15.19 -0.86 14.28
N TYR A 5 -14.99 -1.44 15.46
CA TYR A 5 -16.06 -1.67 16.44
C TYR A 5 -16.36 -0.43 17.28
N GLY A 6 -15.41 0.49 17.40
CA GLY A 6 -15.59 1.75 18.11
C GLY A 6 -14.29 2.46 18.40
N ILE A 7 -14.41 3.53 19.18
CA ILE A 7 -13.29 4.32 19.69
C ILE A 7 -13.39 4.41 21.22
N THR A 8 -12.26 4.48 21.88
CA THR A 8 -12.13 4.76 23.32
C THR A 8 -10.93 5.68 23.54
N GLN A 9 -10.64 6.03 24.78
CA GLN A 9 -9.53 6.92 25.13
C GLN A 9 -8.76 6.35 26.32
N ASP A 10 -7.43 6.39 26.28
CA ASP A 10 -6.62 6.05 27.44
C ASP A 10 -6.83 7.11 28.54
N PRO A 11 -7.21 6.71 29.77
CA PRO A 11 -7.50 7.68 30.83
C PRO A 11 -6.26 8.46 31.31
N ASN A 12 -5.04 7.98 31.06
CA ASN A 12 -3.81 8.62 31.51
C ASN A 12 -3.16 9.48 30.42
N SER A 13 -2.88 8.89 29.26
CA SER A 13 -2.24 9.60 28.15
C SER A 13 -3.21 10.47 27.36
N GLN A 14 -4.52 10.22 27.49
CA GLN A 14 -5.57 10.85 26.69
C GLN A 14 -5.50 10.48 25.20
N ASP A 15 -4.73 9.46 24.84
CA ASP A 15 -4.64 8.98 23.46
C ASP A 15 -5.96 8.34 23.02
N ILE A 16 -6.38 8.63 21.79
CA ILE A 16 -7.52 7.97 21.17
C ILE A 16 -7.12 6.56 20.77
N ILE A 17 -7.92 5.58 21.17
CA ILE A 17 -7.72 4.16 20.89
C ILE A 17 -8.84 3.69 19.96
N ILE A 18 -8.48 3.02 18.86
CA ILE A 18 -9.43 2.41 17.94
C ILE A 18 -9.60 0.93 18.30
N ILE A 19 -10.85 0.47 18.38
CA ILE A 19 -11.20 -0.92 18.67
C ILE A 19 -11.55 -1.63 17.36
N MET A 20 -10.83 -2.70 17.04
CA MET A 20 -10.99 -3.46 15.79
C MET A 20 -10.70 -4.96 15.99
N PRO A 21 -11.04 -5.84 15.03
CA PRO A 21 -10.73 -7.27 15.11
C PRO A 21 -9.23 -7.53 15.30
N TYR A 22 -8.91 -8.58 16.06
CA TYR A 22 -7.54 -9.09 16.14
C TYR A 22 -7.25 -10.01 14.95
N TYR A 23 -6.28 -9.63 14.12
CA TYR A 23 -5.84 -10.40 12.96
C TYR A 23 -4.68 -11.33 13.34
N LYS A 24 -5.02 -12.60 13.60
CA LYS A 24 -4.08 -13.60 14.15
C LYS A 24 -2.84 -13.86 13.29
N GLU A 25 -2.92 -13.66 11.98
CA GLU A 25 -1.80 -13.87 11.06
C GLU A 25 -0.95 -12.60 10.89
N GLY A 26 -1.33 -11.50 11.56
CA GLY A 26 -0.64 -10.21 11.50
C GLY A 26 -0.91 -9.43 10.22
N ASP A 27 0.03 -8.55 9.88
CA ASP A 27 0.00 -7.80 8.63
C ASP A 27 0.51 -8.63 7.44
N LEU A 28 0.30 -8.11 6.23
CA LEU A 28 0.58 -8.81 4.98
C LEU A 28 2.07 -9.07 4.81
N ILE A 29 2.96 -8.17 5.24
CA ILE A 29 4.40 -8.40 5.06
C ILE A 29 4.92 -9.49 5.98
N HIS A 30 4.47 -9.54 7.23
CA HIS A 30 4.78 -10.66 8.12
C HIS A 30 4.22 -11.98 7.57
N TYR A 31 2.98 -11.97 7.07
CA TYR A 31 2.35 -13.13 6.45
C TYR A 31 3.10 -13.63 5.21
N ILE A 32 3.43 -12.75 4.26
CA ILE A 32 4.17 -13.10 3.04
C ILE A 32 5.56 -13.62 3.42
N THR A 33 6.30 -12.91 4.27
CA THR A 33 7.68 -13.30 4.64
C THR A 33 7.73 -14.68 5.28
N LYS A 34 6.77 -14.97 6.17
CA LYS A 34 6.69 -16.25 6.88
C LYS A 34 6.30 -17.42 5.97
N ASN A 35 5.38 -17.20 5.03
CA ASN A 35 4.74 -18.27 4.26
C ASN A 35 5.08 -18.22 2.76
N PHE A 36 6.12 -17.48 2.35
CA PHE A 36 6.38 -17.18 0.94
C PHE A 36 6.47 -18.42 0.03
N TYR A 37 7.11 -19.47 0.52
CA TYR A 37 7.28 -20.73 -0.21
C TYR A 37 6.06 -21.66 -0.10
N ASP A 38 5.19 -21.45 0.88
CA ASP A 38 3.98 -22.25 1.11
C ASP A 38 2.79 -21.72 0.27
N ILE A 39 2.77 -20.42 -0.02
CA ILE A 39 1.72 -19.80 -0.83
C ILE A 39 2.07 -19.91 -2.31
N ASN A 40 1.35 -20.77 -3.03
CA ASN A 40 1.47 -20.85 -4.48
C ASN A 40 0.91 -19.61 -5.19
N TRP A 41 1.23 -19.43 -6.47
CA TRP A 41 0.78 -18.28 -7.27
C TRP A 41 -0.73 -18.06 -7.31
N ARG A 42 -1.53 -19.12 -7.27
CA ARG A 42 -2.99 -19.00 -7.21
C ARG A 42 -3.43 -18.34 -5.91
N GLY A 43 -2.82 -18.70 -4.78
CA GLY A 43 -3.03 -18.04 -3.49
C GLY A 43 -2.63 -16.57 -3.53
N LYS A 44 -1.42 -16.28 -4.00
CA LYS A 44 -0.91 -14.90 -4.14
C LYS A 44 -1.84 -14.01 -4.98
N VAL A 45 -2.29 -14.50 -6.13
CA VAL A 45 -3.23 -13.79 -6.99
C VAL A 45 -4.60 -13.63 -6.34
N SER A 46 -5.10 -14.64 -5.62
CA SER A 46 -6.36 -14.55 -4.87
C SER A 46 -6.32 -13.46 -3.78
N ASP A 47 -5.18 -13.34 -3.09
CA ASP A 47 -4.97 -12.31 -2.09
C ASP A 47 -4.90 -10.92 -2.74
N LEU A 48 -4.14 -10.76 -3.82
CA LEU A 48 -4.08 -9.52 -4.59
C LEU A 48 -5.46 -9.08 -5.12
N ILE A 49 -6.29 -10.02 -5.60
CA ILE A 49 -7.67 -9.74 -6.02
C ILE A 49 -8.50 -9.21 -4.84
N SER A 50 -8.34 -9.80 -3.66
CA SER A 50 -9.06 -9.35 -2.45
C SER A 50 -8.60 -7.96 -2.01
N ILE A 51 -7.30 -7.69 -2.10
CA ILE A 51 -6.68 -6.39 -1.80
C ILE A 51 -7.20 -5.33 -2.76
N VAL A 52 -7.10 -5.54 -4.07
CA VAL A 52 -7.53 -4.53 -5.07
C VAL A 52 -9.04 -4.32 -5.05
N ALA A 53 -9.83 -5.35 -4.76
CA ALA A 53 -11.28 -5.20 -4.57
C ALA A 53 -11.60 -4.31 -3.35
N GLY A 54 -10.83 -4.46 -2.25
CA GLY A 54 -10.91 -3.57 -1.10
C GLY A 54 -10.55 -2.13 -1.47
N LEU A 55 -9.45 -1.93 -2.19
CA LEU A 55 -8.98 -0.60 -2.61
C LEU A 55 -10.00 0.07 -3.53
N LYS A 56 -10.56 -0.68 -4.47
CA LYS A 56 -11.64 -0.23 -5.36
C LYS A 56 -12.87 0.25 -4.58
N ASN A 57 -13.23 -0.43 -3.48
CA ASN A 57 -14.34 -0.01 -2.63
C ASN A 57 -14.05 1.30 -1.87
N ILE A 58 -12.80 1.53 -1.46
CA ILE A 58 -12.38 2.81 -0.85
C ILE A 58 -12.45 3.91 -1.92
N HIS A 59 -11.92 3.64 -3.11
CA HIS A 59 -11.91 4.60 -4.23
C HIS A 59 -13.32 4.91 -4.76
N SER A 60 -14.28 3.98 -4.69
CA SER A 60 -15.64 4.17 -5.18
C SER A 60 -16.44 5.18 -4.34
N VAL A 61 -16.08 5.34 -3.06
CA VAL A 61 -16.62 6.38 -2.17
C VAL A 61 -15.74 7.63 -2.13
N ASN A 62 -14.85 7.80 -3.12
CA ASN A 62 -13.95 8.93 -3.26
C ASN A 62 -13.01 9.13 -2.06
N ILE A 63 -12.56 8.06 -1.42
CA ILE A 63 -11.50 8.12 -0.41
C ILE A 63 -10.17 7.74 -1.07
N ILE A 64 -9.09 8.41 -0.67
CA ILE A 64 -7.71 8.06 -1.01
C ILE A 64 -7.03 7.57 0.27
N HIS A 65 -6.35 6.42 0.21
CA HIS A 65 -5.77 5.78 1.38
C HIS A 65 -4.52 6.53 1.90
N LYS A 66 -3.67 7.02 0.98
CA LYS A 66 -2.41 7.76 1.22
C LYS A 66 -1.26 6.96 1.85
N ASP A 67 -1.54 5.99 2.71
CA ASP A 67 -0.55 5.09 3.33
C ASP A 67 -0.76 3.63 2.97
N PHE A 68 -0.94 3.35 1.68
CA PHE A 68 -1.31 2.02 1.22
C PHE A 68 -0.10 1.10 1.10
N HIS A 69 0.22 0.35 2.15
CA HIS A 69 1.33 -0.63 2.14
C HIS A 69 0.95 -1.94 2.84
N SER A 70 1.78 -2.96 2.70
CA SER A 70 1.55 -4.30 3.27
C SER A 70 1.39 -4.31 4.80
N GLY A 71 2.11 -3.43 5.52
CA GLY A 71 1.89 -3.21 6.96
C GLY A 71 0.47 -2.76 7.36
N ASN A 72 -0.26 -2.09 6.46
CA ASN A 72 -1.65 -1.64 6.68
C ASN A 72 -2.69 -2.62 6.09
N ILE A 73 -2.27 -3.83 5.72
CA ILE A 73 -3.15 -4.89 5.23
C ILE A 73 -3.06 -6.04 6.21
N PHE A 74 -4.15 -6.33 6.91
CA PHE A 74 -4.20 -7.39 7.91
C PHE A 74 -4.75 -8.69 7.35
N ILE A 75 -4.30 -9.83 7.90
CA ILE A 75 -4.64 -11.16 7.39
C ILE A 75 -5.52 -11.91 8.40
N ASP A 76 -6.73 -12.26 7.97
CA ASP A 76 -7.58 -13.27 8.61
C ASP A 76 -8.44 -13.98 7.55
N PHE A 77 -8.02 -15.19 7.17
CA PHE A 77 -8.51 -15.98 6.03
C PHE A 77 -8.37 -15.30 4.65
N ARG A 78 -8.63 -14.00 4.54
CA ARG A 78 -8.39 -13.12 3.40
C ARG A 78 -7.79 -11.79 3.85
N PRO A 79 -7.05 -11.09 2.98
CA PRO A 79 -6.53 -9.76 3.29
C PRO A 79 -7.62 -8.73 3.54
N LYS A 80 -7.39 -7.85 4.51
CA LYS A 80 -8.25 -6.73 4.90
C LYS A 80 -7.42 -5.47 5.00
N ILE A 81 -7.67 -4.50 4.11
CA ILE A 81 -7.11 -3.15 4.20
C ILE A 81 -7.56 -2.50 5.50
N GLY A 82 -6.62 -2.06 6.32
CA GLY A 82 -6.86 -1.30 7.54
C GLY A 82 -6.22 0.08 7.47
N ASP A 83 -6.09 0.71 8.63
CA ASP A 83 -5.52 2.04 8.85
C ASP A 83 -5.93 3.12 7.83
N LEU A 84 -7.14 3.65 8.00
CA LEU A 84 -7.59 4.84 7.28
C LEU A 84 -7.30 6.13 8.06
N GLY A 85 -6.40 6.10 9.06
CA GLY A 85 -6.16 7.21 9.99
C GLY A 85 -5.71 8.50 9.33
N ILE A 86 -5.06 8.40 8.16
CA ILE A 86 -4.63 9.55 7.35
C ILE A 86 -5.38 9.68 6.02
N SER A 87 -6.40 8.84 5.78
CA SER A 87 -7.17 8.89 4.55
C SER A 87 -7.94 10.20 4.45
N LYS A 88 -7.95 10.81 3.26
CA LYS A 88 -8.74 12.03 2.99
C LYS A 88 -9.73 11.81 1.86
N SER A 89 -10.79 12.62 1.85
CA SER A 89 -11.70 12.69 0.71
C SER A 89 -10.95 13.22 -0.51
N ALA A 90 -11.18 12.60 -1.67
CA ALA A 90 -10.65 13.05 -2.95
C ALA A 90 -11.22 14.41 -3.41
N THR A 91 -12.23 14.94 -2.71
CA THR A 91 -12.91 16.20 -3.04
C THR A 91 -12.68 17.33 -2.03
N GLU A 92 -11.90 17.11 -0.97
CA GLU A 92 -11.59 18.16 0.02
C GLU A 92 -10.76 19.31 -0.60
N SER A 93 -11.08 20.54 -0.18
CA SER A 93 -10.60 21.78 -0.81
C SER A 93 -9.10 22.02 -0.63
N VAL A 94 -8.54 22.72 -1.62
CA VAL A 94 -7.11 22.89 -1.90
C VAL A 94 -6.33 23.69 -0.84
N ASN A 95 -7.01 24.32 0.13
CA ASN A 95 -6.46 25.38 0.97
C ASN A 95 -6.10 24.98 2.42
N ASP A 96 -6.47 23.79 2.88
CA ASP A 96 -6.16 23.36 4.24
C ASP A 96 -5.13 22.22 4.19
N ASP A 97 -3.97 22.52 4.80
CA ASP A 97 -2.78 21.70 4.97
C ASP A 97 -1.83 21.61 3.77
N ILE A 98 -0.58 22.00 4.02
CA ILE A 98 0.59 21.38 3.39
C ILE A 98 0.37 19.87 3.59
N ASP A 99 0.08 19.12 2.54
CA ASP A 99 0.01 17.66 2.62
C ASP A 99 1.43 17.23 3.03
N GLU A 100 1.66 17.05 4.34
CA GLU A 100 2.90 16.48 4.83
C GLU A 100 3.09 15.14 4.10
N ASN A 101 4.32 14.85 3.70
CA ASN A 101 4.66 13.61 3.00
C ASN A 101 4.51 12.44 3.97
N TYR A 102 3.30 11.90 4.07
CA TYR A 102 2.98 10.76 4.92
C TYR A 102 3.19 9.44 4.18
N GLY A 103 3.74 8.46 4.89
CA GLY A 103 3.80 7.08 4.44
C GLY A 103 5.20 6.54 4.26
N ILE A 104 5.29 5.31 3.77
CA ILE A 104 6.52 4.54 3.74
C ILE A 104 7.20 4.67 2.37
N ILE A 105 8.39 5.28 2.32
CA ILE A 105 9.14 5.67 1.10
C ILE A 105 9.04 4.64 -0.06
N PRO A 106 9.33 3.34 0.14
CA PRO A 106 9.19 2.33 -0.91
C PRO A 106 7.83 2.26 -1.63
N TYR A 107 6.74 2.63 -0.95
CA TYR A 107 5.37 2.55 -1.45
C TYR A 107 4.85 3.90 -1.97
N MET A 108 5.56 4.99 -1.72
CA MET A 108 5.14 6.33 -2.11
C MET A 108 5.41 6.56 -3.60
N ALA A 109 4.42 7.13 -4.29
CA ALA A 109 4.52 7.43 -5.71
C ALA A 109 5.47 8.61 -5.97
N PRO A 110 6.23 8.63 -7.09
CA PRO A 110 7.25 9.66 -7.36
C PRO A 110 6.70 11.08 -7.33
N GLU A 111 5.48 11.30 -7.81
CA GLU A 111 4.85 12.62 -7.82
C GLU A 111 4.62 13.20 -6.43
N ILE A 112 4.49 12.35 -5.41
CA ILE A 112 4.30 12.77 -4.00
C ILE A 112 5.58 13.40 -3.46
N PHE A 113 6.74 12.83 -3.75
CA PHE A 113 8.03 13.42 -3.38
C PHE A 113 8.28 14.77 -4.06
N GLN A 114 7.60 15.04 -5.18
CA GLN A 114 7.64 16.32 -5.89
C GLN A 114 6.64 17.35 -5.32
N GLY A 115 5.97 17.03 -4.21
CA GLY A 115 4.96 17.89 -3.59
C GLY A 115 3.62 17.90 -4.32
N GLN A 116 3.36 16.95 -5.23
CA GLN A 116 2.03 16.78 -5.79
C GLN A 116 1.12 16.08 -4.77
N LYS A 117 -0.18 16.31 -4.90
CA LYS A 117 -1.17 15.74 -4.00
C LYS A 117 -1.35 14.25 -4.22
N TYR A 118 -1.71 13.54 -3.16
CA TYR A 118 -2.18 12.17 -3.27
C TYR A 118 -3.41 12.07 -4.16
N THR A 119 -3.47 10.99 -4.94
CA THR A 119 -4.58 10.69 -5.83
C THR A 119 -4.92 9.21 -5.74
N LYS A 120 -6.03 8.78 -6.33
CA LYS A 120 -6.30 7.33 -6.49
C LYS A 120 -5.14 6.62 -7.22
N ALA A 121 -4.50 7.31 -8.16
CA ALA A 121 -3.35 6.77 -8.89
C ALA A 121 -2.10 6.60 -8.02
N SER A 122 -1.93 7.38 -6.93
CA SER A 122 -0.83 7.14 -5.99
C SER A 122 -1.04 5.87 -5.17
N ASP A 123 -2.27 5.57 -4.74
CA ASP A 123 -2.56 4.27 -4.10
C ASP A 123 -2.32 3.08 -5.06
N VAL A 124 -2.60 3.26 -6.36
CA VAL A 124 -2.33 2.24 -7.39
C VAL A 124 -0.83 2.00 -7.57
N TYR A 125 0.00 3.04 -7.45
CA TYR A 125 1.46 2.87 -7.42
C TYR A 125 1.88 1.99 -6.24
N SER A 126 1.35 2.27 -5.05
CA SER A 126 1.64 1.49 -3.86
C SER A 126 1.15 0.04 -3.98
N PHE A 127 0.01 -0.19 -4.65
CA PHE A 127 -0.42 -1.54 -5.02
C PHE A 127 0.59 -2.26 -5.92
N GLY A 128 1.21 -1.57 -6.87
CA GLY A 128 2.30 -2.11 -7.69
C GLY A 128 3.50 -2.58 -6.84
N MET A 129 3.81 -1.87 -5.76
CA MET A 129 4.85 -2.27 -4.81
C MET A 129 4.45 -3.51 -3.99
N ILE A 130 3.18 -3.62 -3.60
CA ILE A 130 2.65 -4.83 -2.95
C ILE A 130 2.68 -6.04 -3.91
N MET A 131 2.36 -5.84 -5.19
CA MET A 131 2.55 -6.89 -6.20
C MET A 131 4.02 -7.34 -6.27
N TRP A 132 4.97 -6.42 -6.13
CA TRP A 132 6.38 -6.79 -6.08
C TRP A 132 6.71 -7.63 -4.84
N GLU A 133 6.14 -7.32 -3.67
CA GLU A 133 6.33 -8.11 -2.45
C GLU A 133 5.83 -9.56 -2.60
N PHE A 134 4.68 -9.78 -3.24
CA PHE A 134 4.20 -11.13 -3.52
C PHE A 134 5.11 -11.92 -4.46
N MET A 135 5.79 -11.22 -5.38
CA MET A 135 6.74 -11.84 -6.30
C MET A 135 8.03 -12.27 -5.60
N THR A 136 8.54 -11.48 -4.66
CA THR A 136 9.89 -11.66 -4.09
C THR A 136 9.91 -12.14 -2.64
N GLY A 137 8.81 -11.99 -1.91
CA GLY A 137 8.70 -12.29 -0.49
C GLY A 137 9.40 -11.27 0.40
N ARG A 138 9.73 -10.10 -0.14
CA ARG A 138 10.53 -9.06 0.52
C ARG A 138 9.87 -7.71 0.37
N ARG A 139 10.16 -6.81 1.30
CA ARG A 139 9.79 -5.39 1.17
C ARG A 139 10.52 -4.77 -0.04
N PRO A 140 9.90 -3.85 -0.79
CA PRO A 140 10.59 -3.16 -1.87
C PRO A 140 11.81 -2.41 -1.31
N PHE A 141 12.94 -2.48 -2.00
CA PHE A 141 14.21 -1.88 -1.57
C PHE A 141 14.69 -2.38 -0.20
N TRP A 142 14.50 -3.67 0.12
CA TRP A 142 14.90 -4.27 1.40
C TRP A 142 16.41 -4.22 1.69
N ASP A 143 17.23 -4.05 0.65
CA ASP A 143 18.69 -4.11 0.67
C ASP A 143 19.37 -2.74 0.75
N GLN A 144 18.60 -1.66 0.92
CA GLN A 144 19.10 -0.30 1.04
C GLN A 144 18.32 0.52 2.08
N ASN A 145 18.91 1.63 2.49
CA ASN A 145 18.27 2.55 3.43
C ASN A 145 17.08 3.25 2.80
N HIS A 146 16.05 3.53 3.60
CA HIS A 146 14.87 4.28 3.16
C HIS A 146 15.03 5.74 3.57
N ASP A 147 15.93 6.44 2.87
CA ASP A 147 16.31 7.82 3.13
C ASP A 147 16.17 8.69 1.88
N THR A 148 16.70 9.92 1.95
CA THR A 148 16.62 10.90 0.86
C THR A 148 17.32 10.42 -0.41
N ASP A 149 18.37 9.61 -0.30
CA ASP A 149 19.10 9.11 -1.48
C ASP A 149 18.20 8.16 -2.27
N LEU A 150 17.47 7.26 -1.58
CA LEU A 150 16.47 6.41 -2.22
C LEU A 150 15.37 7.22 -2.89
N ILE A 151 14.91 8.32 -2.28
CA ILE A 151 13.89 9.19 -2.88
C ILE A 151 14.39 9.75 -4.22
N ILE A 152 15.63 10.25 -4.27
CA ILE A 152 16.24 10.79 -5.49
C ILE A 152 16.32 9.70 -6.57
N GLU A 153 16.76 8.49 -6.21
CA GLU A 153 16.85 7.39 -7.15
C GLU A 153 15.47 6.98 -7.71
N ILE A 154 14.42 6.94 -6.87
CA ILE A 154 13.04 6.65 -7.31
C ILE A 154 12.55 7.72 -8.31
N LEU A 155 12.86 8.99 -8.06
CA LEU A 155 12.54 10.12 -8.95
C LEU A 155 13.27 9.99 -10.30
N ASP A 156 14.51 9.50 -10.30
CA ASP A 156 15.30 9.19 -11.50
C ASP A 156 14.87 7.90 -12.22
N GLY A 157 13.84 7.21 -11.69
CA GLY A 157 13.22 6.05 -12.32
C GLY A 157 13.66 4.71 -11.78
N LEU A 158 14.38 4.67 -10.65
CA LEU A 158 14.72 3.42 -9.96
C LEU A 158 13.44 2.65 -9.63
N ARG A 159 13.48 1.33 -9.87
CA ARG A 159 12.44 0.39 -9.45
C ARG A 159 13.09 -0.85 -8.84
N PRO A 160 12.39 -1.56 -7.95
CA PRO A 160 12.89 -2.82 -7.40
C PRO A 160 13.20 -3.86 -8.49
N PRO A 161 14.23 -4.70 -8.31
CA PRO A 161 14.67 -5.65 -9.32
C PRO A 161 13.61 -6.73 -9.59
N ILE A 162 13.49 -7.15 -10.85
CA ILE A 162 12.49 -8.15 -11.26
C ILE A 162 13.12 -9.54 -11.26
N VAL A 163 12.44 -10.48 -10.61
CA VAL A 163 12.89 -11.88 -10.49
C VAL A 163 11.91 -12.79 -11.23
N THR A 164 12.42 -13.75 -11.99
CA THR A 164 11.62 -14.49 -12.98
C THR A 164 11.11 -15.82 -12.43
N ASN A 165 9.96 -15.80 -11.78
CA ASN A 165 9.11 -16.98 -11.55
C ASN A 165 7.59 -16.65 -11.59
N ALA A 166 7.23 -15.44 -12.01
CA ALA A 166 5.85 -14.96 -12.01
C ALA A 166 5.03 -15.49 -13.21
N PRO A 167 3.70 -15.64 -13.07
CA PRO A 167 2.82 -15.99 -14.18
C PRO A 167 2.85 -14.94 -15.29
N GLU A 168 2.44 -15.36 -16.48
CA GLU A 168 2.31 -14.48 -17.65
C GLU A 168 1.43 -13.26 -17.33
N GLY A 169 1.88 -12.08 -17.77
CA GLY A 169 1.17 -10.80 -17.58
C GLY A 169 1.31 -10.17 -16.20
N TYR A 170 1.85 -10.89 -15.20
CA TYR A 170 1.99 -10.37 -13.85
C TYR A 170 2.96 -9.19 -13.78
N ILE A 171 4.14 -9.36 -14.39
CA ILE A 171 5.21 -8.35 -14.38
C ILE A 171 4.77 -7.12 -15.17
N GLU A 172 4.09 -7.33 -16.29
CA GLU A 172 3.54 -6.28 -17.15
C GLU A 172 2.51 -5.45 -16.36
N LEU A 173 1.54 -6.09 -15.72
CA LEU A 173 0.53 -5.40 -14.91
C LEU A 173 1.17 -4.64 -13.75
N MET A 174 2.06 -5.29 -12.99
CA MET A 174 2.82 -4.65 -11.91
C MET A 174 3.56 -3.41 -12.41
N LYS A 175 4.16 -3.48 -13.60
CA LYS A 175 4.87 -2.35 -14.21
C LYS A 175 3.96 -1.19 -14.58
N VAL A 176 2.76 -1.47 -15.05
CA VAL A 176 1.77 -0.42 -15.34
C VAL A 176 1.28 0.23 -14.04
N CYS A 177 1.09 -0.54 -12.97
CA CYS A 177 0.69 -0.01 -11.66
C CYS A 177 1.72 0.99 -11.09
N TRP A 178 3.02 0.67 -11.12
CA TRP A 178 4.07 1.55 -10.58
C TRP A 178 4.70 2.54 -11.59
N HIS A 179 3.99 2.81 -12.69
CA HIS A 179 4.48 3.71 -13.74
C HIS A 179 4.74 5.12 -13.18
N SER A 180 5.82 5.80 -13.60
CA SER A 180 6.16 7.14 -13.06
C SER A 180 5.07 8.19 -13.32
N ASP A 181 4.54 8.23 -14.54
CA ASP A 181 3.37 9.07 -14.88
C ASP A 181 2.07 8.46 -14.29
N PRO A 182 1.37 9.15 -13.37
CA PRO A 182 0.14 8.66 -12.74
C PRO A 182 -0.99 8.44 -13.74
N ASN A 183 -1.04 9.16 -14.87
CA ASN A 183 -2.10 9.02 -15.87
C ASN A 183 -2.01 7.73 -16.69
N LYS A 184 -0.87 7.04 -16.62
CA LYS A 184 -0.64 5.76 -17.28
C LYS A 184 -0.94 4.55 -16.38
N ARG A 185 -1.29 4.79 -15.12
CA ARG A 185 -1.66 3.75 -14.15
C ARG A 185 -3.14 3.35 -14.35
N PRO A 186 -3.52 2.09 -14.05
CA PRO A 186 -4.91 1.65 -14.15
C PRO A 186 -5.78 2.25 -13.04
N THR A 187 -7.11 2.07 -13.15
CA THR A 187 -8.12 2.52 -12.19
C THR A 187 -8.96 1.38 -11.64
#